data_AF-A0A2W5V5U2-F1
#
_entry.id   AF-A0A2W5V5U2-F1
#
_cell.length_a   1.000
_cell.length_b   1.000
_cell.length_c   1.000
_cell.angle_alpha   90.00
_cell.angle_beta   90.00
_cell.angle_gamma   90.00
#
_symmetry.space_group_name_H-M   'P 1'
#
loop_
_entity.id
_entity.type
_entity.pdbx_description
1 polymer ?
#
loop_
_entity_poly.entity_id
_entity_poly.type
_entity_poly.pdbx_seq_one_letter_code
_entity_poly.pdbx_strand_id
1 'polypeptide(L)'
;MRWAEAGQPPAPRPPPPPVKKGGGCLKWTLVLMGGGFLMCCCLSLAAVESAEDPLEWKRIVTPEQKPVANEVALGDAFVPEDLAPSSARNYHWKQTHAAWGLRYGLSEEEHTEVYARFAELADDFAFKQGSGTSFTWAAPSECRDREWQCVFDTLAKDNADDVKPLTALFRKVQQEKRLNALQTTELVVSFVQNITYRLPTEETAAFGMLPPAIVVGDGSGDCDSKALLAVVMLRQLGIDAVVLLGSSLGHAALGVGLPVTGKKFALNGKKYVFVEVTTPGWALGALPPEYDVPKAWRVIPVDVPVE
;
A
#
# COMPACT_ATOMS: atom_id res chain seq x y z
N MET A 1 -1.33 -23.38 -5.27
CA MET A 1 -0.43 -23.47 -4.08
C MET A 1 -1.06 -22.65 -2.97
N ARG A 2 -1.07 -23.18 -1.73
CA ARG A 2 -1.88 -22.67 -0.62
C ARG A 2 -1.34 -21.35 -0.07
N TRP A 3 -2.13 -20.28 -0.20
CA TRP A 3 -2.12 -19.18 0.75
C TRP A 3 -3.15 -19.53 1.83
N ALA A 4 -2.73 -19.47 3.09
CA ALA A 4 -3.38 -20.07 4.25
C ALA A 4 -3.59 -21.58 4.14
N GLU A 5 -2.55 -22.37 4.43
CA GLU A 5 -2.81 -23.69 5.01
C GLU A 5 -3.65 -23.53 6.29
N ALA A 6 -4.61 -24.42 6.52
CA ALA A 6 -5.28 -24.52 7.81
C ALA A 6 -4.22 -24.60 8.92
N GLY A 7 -4.10 -23.53 9.73
CA GLY A 7 -3.10 -23.41 10.78
C GLY A 7 -1.92 -22.46 10.51
N GLN A 8 -1.85 -21.77 9.36
CA GLN A 8 -0.90 -20.65 9.23
C GLN A 8 -1.38 -19.44 10.06
N PRO A 9 -0.49 -18.81 10.85
CA PRO A 9 -0.83 -17.61 11.60
C PRO A 9 -1.23 -16.48 10.64
N PRO A 10 -2.07 -15.52 11.08
CA PRO A 10 -2.41 -14.35 10.29
C PRO A 10 -1.14 -13.63 9.82
N ALA A 11 -1.20 -12.96 8.67
CA ALA A 11 -0.09 -12.20 8.12
C ALA A 11 0.53 -11.31 9.22
N PRO A 12 1.86 -11.38 9.44
CA PRO A 12 2.50 -10.58 10.47
C PRO A 12 2.23 -9.09 10.21
N ARG A 13 2.08 -8.30 11.28
CA ARG A 13 1.94 -6.84 11.13
C ARG A 13 3.18 -6.31 10.39
N PRO A 14 3.02 -5.36 9.46
CA PRO A 14 4.16 -4.78 8.79
C PRO A 14 5.13 -4.12 9.78
N PRO A 15 6.44 -4.22 9.55
CA PRO A 15 7.41 -3.67 10.48
C PRO A 15 7.46 -2.13 10.43
N PRO A 16 7.65 -1.46 11.58
CA PRO A 16 7.81 -0.02 11.60
C PRO A 16 9.11 0.39 10.89
N PRO A 17 9.15 1.59 10.29
CA PRO A 17 10.36 2.08 9.63
C PRO A 17 11.53 2.22 10.62
N PRO A 18 12.79 2.18 10.13
CA PRO A 18 13.95 2.40 11.00
C PRO A 18 13.86 3.78 11.65
N VAL A 19 14.03 3.83 12.98
CA VAL A 19 14.15 5.11 13.70
C VAL A 19 15.39 5.83 13.17
N LYS A 20 15.21 7.03 12.58
CA LYS A 20 16.34 7.92 12.26
C LYS A 20 17.09 8.18 13.56
N LYS A 21 18.26 7.57 13.76
CA LYS A 21 19.15 7.91 14.87
C LYS A 21 19.51 9.39 14.74
N GLY A 22 18.89 10.24 15.56
CA GLY A 22 19.27 11.64 15.67
C GLY A 22 20.76 11.73 15.99
N GLY A 23 21.48 12.54 15.22
CA GLY A 23 22.90 12.77 15.42
C GLY A 23 23.20 13.30 16.81
N GLY A 24 24.13 12.64 17.50
CA GLY A 24 25.02 13.19 18.52
C GLY A 24 24.40 13.74 19.80
N CYS A 25 24.66 13.07 20.93
CA CYS A 25 25.22 13.77 22.07
C CYS A 25 26.18 12.86 22.83
N LEU A 26 27.46 13.21 22.73
CA LEU A 26 28.58 12.61 23.46
C LEU A 26 28.36 12.85 24.96
N LYS A 27 27.79 11.88 25.68
CA LYS A 27 27.71 11.98 27.15
C LYS A 27 29.00 11.48 27.76
N TRP A 28 29.81 12.44 28.20
CA TRP A 28 30.90 12.24 29.14
C TRP A 28 30.42 11.43 30.34
N THR A 29 31.19 10.40 30.65
CA THR A 29 31.05 9.57 31.84
C THR A 29 31.37 10.44 33.06
N LEU A 30 30.39 10.64 33.95
CA LEU A 30 30.68 11.03 35.33
C LEU A 30 30.06 9.99 36.27
N VAL A 31 30.95 9.22 36.88
CA VAL A 31 30.70 8.38 38.04
C VAL A 31 30.35 9.31 39.21
N LEU A 32 29.21 9.10 39.87
CA LEU A 32 29.03 9.44 41.28
C LEU A 32 28.00 8.50 41.93
N MET A 33 28.40 8.00 43.09
CA MET A 33 27.67 7.14 44.01
C MET A 33 26.43 7.83 44.62
N GLY A 34 25.48 7.04 45.13
CA GLY A 34 24.59 7.47 46.21
C GLY A 34 23.11 7.32 45.89
N GLY A 35 22.42 6.45 46.63
CA GLY A 35 21.00 6.16 46.49
C GLY A 35 20.06 7.32 46.82
N GLY A 36 18.81 7.17 46.38
CA GLY A 36 17.73 8.10 46.70
C GLY A 36 16.59 8.00 45.69
N PHE A 37 15.52 7.35 46.13
CA PHE A 37 14.18 7.29 45.55
C PHE A 37 13.80 8.55 44.74
N LEU A 38 13.53 8.41 43.44
CA LEU A 38 12.90 9.47 42.64
C LEU A 38 11.68 8.89 41.92
N MET A 39 10.51 9.40 42.31
CA MET A 39 9.22 9.17 41.66
C MET A 39 9.34 9.30 40.15
N CYS A 40 8.95 8.24 39.43
CA CYS A 40 8.80 8.24 37.99
C CYS A 40 7.55 9.05 37.61
N CYS A 41 7.76 10.33 37.33
CA CYS A 41 6.78 11.20 36.68
C CYS A 41 6.82 10.91 35.17
N CYS A 42 6.19 9.82 34.74
CA CYS A 42 5.97 9.46 33.33
C CYS A 42 4.56 8.86 33.16
N LEU A 43 3.56 9.54 33.70
CA LEU A 43 2.18 9.42 33.21
C LEU A 43 2.01 10.48 32.12
N SER A 44 2.50 10.15 30.93
CA SER A 44 2.17 10.87 29.70
C SER A 44 1.66 9.84 28.71
N LEU A 45 0.34 9.66 28.73
CA LEU A 45 -0.50 9.26 27.60
C LEU A 45 0.16 8.30 26.59
N ALA A 46 0.46 7.08 27.04
CA ALA A 46 0.22 5.94 26.16
C ALA A 46 -1.29 5.70 26.23
N ALA A 47 -2.04 6.38 25.36
CA ALA A 47 -3.39 5.94 25.04
C ALA A 47 -3.23 4.54 24.46
N VAL A 48 -3.48 3.55 25.32
CA VAL A 48 -3.74 2.18 24.93
C VAL A 48 -5.01 2.27 24.09
N GLU A 49 -4.87 2.38 22.78
CA GLU A 49 -5.96 2.06 21.86
C GLU A 49 -6.25 0.58 22.06
N SER A 50 -7.36 0.37 22.76
CA SER A 50 -7.92 -0.90 23.15
C SER A 50 -8.09 -1.79 21.93
N ALA A 51 -7.85 -3.09 22.16
CA ALA A 51 -8.29 -4.15 21.28
C ALA A 51 -9.79 -3.98 20.97
N GLU A 52 -10.10 -3.54 19.77
CA GLU A 52 -11.44 -3.68 19.18
C GLU A 52 -11.41 -4.88 18.24
N ASP A 53 -12.47 -5.67 18.34
CA ASP A 53 -12.69 -6.94 17.66
C ASP A 53 -12.48 -6.83 16.13
N PRO A 54 -11.61 -7.65 15.51
CA PRO A 54 -11.33 -7.58 14.07
C PRO A 54 -12.53 -7.90 13.16
N LEU A 55 -13.70 -8.26 13.70
CA LEU A 55 -14.87 -8.70 12.94
C LEU A 55 -15.99 -7.66 12.76
N GLU A 56 -15.95 -6.50 13.44
CA GLU A 56 -16.96 -5.42 13.28
C GLU A 56 -16.46 -4.29 12.35
N TRP A 57 -16.00 -4.66 11.15
CA TRP A 57 -15.29 -3.77 10.22
C TRP A 57 -16.17 -2.71 9.54
N LYS A 58 -17.51 -2.89 9.51
CA LYS A 58 -18.48 -1.86 9.08
C LYS A 58 -18.52 -0.65 10.03
N ARG A 59 -17.85 -0.72 11.18
CA ARG A 59 -17.76 0.37 12.17
C ARG A 59 -16.35 0.97 12.31
N ILE A 60 -15.35 0.46 11.60
CA ILE A 60 -14.01 1.04 11.63
C ILE A 60 -14.03 2.31 10.79
N VAL A 61 -14.24 3.45 11.44
CA VAL A 61 -14.08 4.77 10.86
C VAL A 61 -12.60 4.89 10.47
N THR A 62 -12.28 4.86 9.18
CA THR A 62 -10.97 5.32 8.69
C THR A 62 -10.78 6.73 9.25
N PRO A 63 -9.79 6.97 10.14
CA PRO A 63 -9.70 8.22 10.87
C PRO A 63 -9.70 9.39 9.88
N GLU A 64 -10.55 10.37 10.12
CA GLU A 64 -10.59 11.58 9.29
C GLU A 64 -9.20 12.21 9.29
N GLN A 65 -8.55 12.24 8.13
CA GLN A 65 -7.23 12.85 8.00
C GLN A 65 -7.40 14.37 8.13
N LYS A 66 -6.70 14.96 9.09
CA LYS A 66 -6.76 16.41 9.32
C LYS A 66 -5.82 17.13 8.34
N PRO A 67 -6.21 18.32 7.85
CA PRO A 67 -5.34 19.15 7.02
C PRO A 67 -3.99 19.39 7.69
N VAL A 68 -2.94 19.41 6.88
CA VAL A 68 -1.57 19.65 7.35
C VAL A 68 -1.19 21.10 7.08
N ALA A 69 -0.52 21.74 8.05
CA ALA A 69 -0.03 23.10 7.86
C ALA A 69 0.90 23.21 6.63
N ASN A 70 0.66 24.22 5.79
CA ASN A 70 1.37 24.49 4.54
C ASN A 70 1.25 23.37 3.47
N GLU A 71 0.14 22.62 3.46
CA GLU A 71 -0.06 21.63 2.40
C GLU A 71 -0.29 22.25 1.03
N VAL A 72 0.16 21.53 0.01
CA VAL A 72 -0.09 21.81 -1.40
C VAL A 72 -1.23 20.89 -1.85
N ALA A 73 -2.35 21.48 -2.27
CA ALA A 73 -3.46 20.73 -2.84
C ALA A 73 -3.09 20.26 -4.27
N LEU A 74 -3.13 18.95 -4.50
CA LEU A 74 -2.98 18.34 -5.82
C LEU A 74 -4.27 18.54 -6.65
N GLY A 75 -5.42 18.51 -6.00
CA GLY A 75 -6.74 18.70 -6.61
C GLY A 75 -7.72 17.60 -6.25
N ASP A 76 -8.73 17.47 -7.11
CA ASP A 76 -9.85 16.55 -6.97
C ASP A 76 -9.80 15.51 -8.10
N ALA A 77 -9.96 14.25 -7.75
CA ALA A 77 -10.03 13.12 -8.66
C ALA A 77 -11.33 12.35 -8.40
N PHE A 78 -12.33 12.55 -9.26
CA PHE A 78 -13.66 11.98 -9.09
C PHE A 78 -13.98 10.98 -10.20
N VAL A 79 -14.71 9.93 -9.83
CA VAL A 79 -15.17 8.87 -10.72
C VAL A 79 -16.67 8.65 -10.47
N PRO A 80 -17.56 9.07 -11.39
CA PRO A 80 -17.29 9.87 -12.59
C PRO A 80 -16.88 11.32 -12.27
N GLU A 81 -16.40 12.08 -13.27
CA GLU A 81 -15.89 13.45 -13.09
C GLU A 81 -16.90 14.44 -12.50
N ASP A 82 -18.20 14.20 -12.69
CA ASP A 82 -19.30 15.04 -12.21
C ASP A 82 -19.82 14.66 -10.81
N LEU A 83 -19.15 13.72 -10.12
CA LEU A 83 -19.51 13.31 -8.75
C LEU A 83 -19.54 14.51 -7.78
N ALA A 84 -20.54 14.52 -6.91
CA ALA A 84 -20.68 15.53 -5.87
C ALA A 84 -19.48 15.49 -4.89
N PRO A 85 -18.85 16.65 -4.57
CA PRO A 85 -17.67 16.69 -3.70
C PRO A 85 -17.87 16.14 -2.28
N SER A 86 -19.12 16.04 -1.81
CA SER A 86 -19.46 15.47 -0.50
C SER A 86 -19.16 13.98 -0.36
N SER A 87 -19.05 13.27 -1.49
CA SER A 87 -18.73 11.85 -1.52
C SER A 87 -17.22 11.58 -1.59
N ALA A 88 -16.40 12.64 -1.60
CA ALA A 88 -14.97 12.52 -1.75
C ALA A 88 -14.27 12.32 -0.40
N ARG A 89 -13.31 11.40 -0.37
CA ARG A 89 -12.37 11.22 0.72
C ARG A 89 -11.24 12.22 0.61
N ASN A 90 -10.90 12.83 1.74
CA ASN A 90 -9.74 13.71 1.85
C ASN A 90 -8.50 12.89 2.25
N TYR A 91 -7.40 13.17 1.57
CA TYR A 91 -6.09 12.64 1.87
C TYR A 91 -5.15 13.79 2.20
N HIS A 92 -4.45 13.68 3.33
CA HIS A 92 -3.45 14.64 3.77
C HIS A 92 -2.22 13.90 4.27
N TRP A 93 -1.05 14.20 3.71
CA TRP A 93 0.18 13.54 4.15
C TRP A 93 1.40 14.46 4.12
N LYS A 94 2.41 14.08 4.92
CA LYS A 94 3.71 14.74 4.96
C LYS A 94 4.74 13.94 4.19
N GLN A 95 5.53 14.65 3.41
CA GLN A 95 6.79 14.22 2.82
C GLN A 95 7.91 15.08 3.43
N THR A 96 9.17 14.63 3.36
CA THR A 96 10.32 15.25 4.07
C THR A 96 10.35 16.79 4.04
N HIS A 97 9.96 17.41 2.92
CA HIS A 97 9.97 18.86 2.73
C HIS A 97 8.65 19.43 2.18
N ALA A 98 7.56 18.67 2.23
CA ALA A 98 6.28 19.08 1.70
C ALA A 98 5.13 18.45 2.49
N ALA A 99 3.98 19.12 2.48
CA ALA A 99 2.72 18.51 2.83
C ALA A 99 1.81 18.55 1.61
N TRP A 100 0.96 17.54 1.47
CA TRP A 100 0.14 17.35 0.29
C TRP A 100 -1.29 17.05 0.69
N GLY A 101 -2.22 17.54 -0.11
CA GLY A 101 -3.65 17.27 0.02
C GLY A 101 -4.24 16.82 -1.31
N LEU A 102 -5.13 15.84 -1.31
CA LEU A 102 -5.98 15.54 -2.47
C LEU A 102 -7.33 15.03 -2.04
N ARG A 103 -8.32 15.13 -2.94
CA ARG A 103 -9.61 14.47 -2.75
C ARG A 103 -9.81 13.41 -3.82
N TYR A 104 -10.24 12.24 -3.40
CA TYR A 104 -10.65 11.18 -4.32
C TYR A 104 -12.09 10.77 -4.01
N GLY A 105 -12.93 10.68 -5.03
CA GLY A 105 -14.31 10.25 -4.89
C GLY A 105 -14.61 9.15 -5.90
N LEU A 106 -15.10 8.02 -5.41
CA LEU A 106 -15.65 6.93 -6.21
C LEU A 106 -17.15 6.91 -5.93
N SER A 107 -17.98 6.99 -6.96
CA SER A 107 -19.43 6.93 -6.77
C SER A 107 -19.86 5.55 -6.25
N GLU A 108 -21.02 5.48 -5.60
CA GLU A 108 -21.58 4.20 -5.14
C GLU A 108 -21.83 3.21 -6.29
N GLU A 109 -22.19 3.74 -7.47
CA GLU A 109 -22.39 2.94 -8.68
C GLU A 109 -21.07 2.33 -9.16
N GLU A 110 -20.02 3.15 -9.28
CA GLU A 110 -18.68 2.70 -9.68
C GLU A 110 -18.08 1.75 -8.65
N HIS A 111 -18.26 2.05 -7.36
CA HIS A 111 -17.86 1.16 -6.28
C HIS A 111 -18.54 -0.22 -6.40
N THR A 112 -19.84 -0.25 -6.68
CA THR A 112 -20.59 -1.50 -6.89
C THR A 112 -20.08 -2.26 -8.12
N GLU A 113 -19.81 -1.57 -9.22
CA GLU A 113 -19.33 -2.17 -10.47
C GLU A 113 -17.90 -2.74 -10.31
N VAL A 114 -17.02 -2.07 -9.57
CA VAL A 114 -15.69 -2.60 -9.25
C VAL A 114 -15.79 -3.91 -8.46
N TYR A 115 -16.68 -3.98 -7.46
CA TYR A 115 -16.89 -5.22 -6.71
C TYR A 115 -17.57 -6.32 -7.54
N ALA A 116 -18.47 -5.98 -8.46
CA ALA A 116 -19.09 -6.93 -9.36
C ALA A 116 -18.03 -7.60 -10.26
N ARG A 117 -17.19 -6.80 -10.93
CA ARG A 117 -16.06 -7.31 -11.74
C ARG A 117 -15.07 -8.13 -10.91
N PHE A 118 -14.81 -7.72 -9.67
CA PHE A 118 -13.94 -8.47 -8.77
C PHE A 118 -14.53 -9.82 -8.37
N ALA A 119 -15.84 -9.89 -8.16
CA ALA A 119 -16.54 -11.15 -7.89
C ALA A 119 -16.53 -12.09 -9.10
N GLU A 120 -16.70 -11.57 -10.32
CA GLU A 120 -16.56 -12.35 -11.56
C GLU A 120 -15.15 -12.96 -11.69
N LEU A 121 -14.11 -12.16 -11.43
CA LEU A 121 -12.73 -12.67 -11.39
C LEU A 121 -12.55 -13.76 -10.32
N ALA A 122 -13.16 -13.58 -9.14
CA ALA A 122 -13.09 -14.57 -8.08
C ALA A 122 -13.76 -15.90 -8.50
N ASP A 123 -14.91 -15.83 -9.16
CA ASP A 123 -15.64 -16.99 -9.69
C ASP A 123 -14.83 -17.73 -10.77
N ASP A 124 -14.21 -17.01 -11.71
CA ASP A 124 -13.33 -17.56 -12.75
C ASP A 124 -12.13 -18.32 -12.15
N PHE A 125 -11.66 -17.87 -10.99
CA PHE A 125 -10.58 -18.50 -10.23
C PHE A 125 -11.09 -19.50 -9.20
N ALA A 126 -12.35 -19.93 -9.30
CA ALA A 126 -13.01 -20.87 -8.40
C ALA A 126 -12.74 -20.54 -6.91
N PHE A 127 -12.73 -19.25 -6.59
CA PHE A 127 -12.45 -18.75 -5.25
C PHE A 127 -13.51 -19.23 -4.27
N LYS A 128 -13.07 -19.60 -3.07
CA LYS A 128 -13.92 -20.02 -1.95
C LYS A 128 -13.39 -19.44 -0.67
N GLN A 129 -14.22 -18.62 -0.03
CA GLN A 129 -13.94 -18.09 1.28
C GLN A 129 -13.93 -19.20 2.34
N GLY A 130 -12.96 -19.12 3.26
CA GLY A 130 -12.89 -19.94 4.45
C GLY A 130 -13.37 -19.18 5.68
N SER A 131 -12.67 -19.35 6.80
CA SER A 131 -12.92 -18.60 8.05
C SER A 131 -11.78 -17.61 8.34
N GLY A 132 -12.10 -16.46 8.91
CA GLY A 132 -11.20 -15.34 9.15
C GLY A 132 -10.64 -14.73 7.87
N THR A 133 -9.38 -15.07 7.57
CA THR A 133 -8.63 -14.61 6.39
C THR A 133 -8.20 -15.79 5.53
N SER A 134 -8.70 -16.99 5.82
CA SER A 134 -8.39 -18.20 5.05
C SER A 134 -9.30 -18.30 3.83
N PHE A 135 -8.75 -18.74 2.71
CA PHE A 135 -9.49 -18.93 1.47
C PHE A 135 -8.79 -19.98 0.58
N THR A 136 -9.49 -20.45 -0.43
CA THR A 136 -8.92 -21.32 -1.47
C THR A 136 -9.34 -20.83 -2.85
N TRP A 137 -8.54 -21.13 -3.87
CA TRP A 137 -8.83 -20.77 -5.26
C TRP A 137 -8.01 -21.66 -6.19
N ALA A 138 -8.40 -21.71 -7.46
CA ALA A 138 -7.71 -22.42 -8.52
C ALA A 138 -7.76 -21.59 -9.81
N ALA A 139 -6.59 -21.23 -10.34
CA ALA A 139 -6.52 -20.46 -11.58
C ALA A 139 -7.14 -21.24 -12.76
N PRO A 140 -7.79 -20.54 -13.71
CA PRO A 140 -8.20 -21.15 -14.96
C PRO A 140 -6.97 -21.58 -15.78
N SER A 141 -7.20 -22.43 -16.79
CA SER A 141 -6.14 -23.17 -17.48
C SER A 141 -5.04 -22.29 -18.10
N GLU A 142 -5.44 -21.15 -18.64
CA GLU A 142 -4.66 -20.10 -19.27
C GLU A 142 -3.76 -19.34 -18.28
N CYS A 143 -4.07 -19.41 -16.99
CA CYS A 143 -3.36 -18.72 -15.91
C CYS A 143 -2.51 -19.65 -15.05
N ARG A 144 -2.49 -20.96 -15.32
CA ARG A 144 -1.88 -21.97 -14.45
C ARG A 144 -0.41 -21.71 -14.08
N ASP A 145 0.39 -21.19 -15.01
CA ASP A 145 1.82 -20.93 -14.78
C ASP A 145 2.10 -19.49 -14.29
N ARG A 146 1.06 -18.65 -14.24
CA ARG A 146 1.15 -17.21 -13.98
C ARG A 146 -0.01 -16.71 -13.10
N GLU A 147 -0.44 -17.54 -12.15
CA GLU A 147 -1.71 -17.37 -11.42
C GLU A 147 -1.87 -15.95 -10.84
N TRP A 148 -0.91 -15.51 -10.02
CA TRP A 148 -0.90 -14.16 -9.43
C TRP A 148 -0.73 -13.03 -10.45
N GLN A 149 0.02 -13.29 -11.53
CA GLN A 149 0.14 -12.29 -12.59
C GLN A 149 -1.20 -12.09 -13.27
N CYS A 150 -1.98 -13.14 -13.54
CA CYS A 150 -3.32 -12.96 -14.10
C CYS A 150 -4.23 -12.16 -13.17
N VAL A 151 -4.24 -12.45 -11.87
CA VAL A 151 -5.03 -11.66 -10.89
C VAL A 151 -4.63 -10.18 -10.95
N PHE A 152 -3.33 -9.88 -10.88
CA PHE A 152 -2.86 -8.49 -10.93
C PHE A 152 -3.09 -7.81 -12.28
N ASP A 153 -2.88 -8.51 -13.41
CA ASP A 153 -3.12 -7.99 -14.76
C ASP A 153 -4.61 -7.62 -14.91
N THR A 154 -5.53 -8.49 -14.50
CA THR A 154 -6.98 -8.22 -14.58
C THR A 154 -7.38 -7.06 -13.68
N LEU A 155 -6.98 -7.08 -12.40
CA LEU A 155 -7.31 -5.99 -11.48
C LEU A 155 -6.74 -4.65 -11.93
N ALA A 156 -5.49 -4.63 -12.42
CA ALA A 156 -4.88 -3.41 -12.94
C ALA A 156 -5.60 -2.90 -14.17
N LYS A 157 -6.02 -3.77 -15.09
CA LYS A 157 -6.76 -3.41 -16.29
C LYS A 157 -8.15 -2.87 -15.95
N ASP A 158 -8.91 -3.59 -15.12
CA ASP A 158 -10.29 -3.23 -14.80
C ASP A 158 -10.39 -1.95 -13.99
N ASN A 159 -9.38 -1.65 -13.17
CA ASN A 159 -9.36 -0.44 -12.32
C ASN A 159 -8.54 0.71 -12.94
N ALA A 160 -7.95 0.53 -14.14
CA ALA A 160 -7.04 1.51 -14.72
C ALA A 160 -7.72 2.88 -14.89
N ASP A 161 -8.94 2.90 -15.43
CA ASP A 161 -9.70 4.11 -15.68
C ASP A 161 -10.17 4.78 -14.39
N ASP A 162 -10.56 3.99 -13.38
CA ASP A 162 -11.00 4.50 -12.07
C ASP A 162 -9.84 5.15 -11.28
N VAL A 163 -8.60 4.69 -11.50
CA VAL A 163 -7.39 5.26 -10.89
C VAL A 163 -6.82 6.41 -11.73
N LYS A 164 -7.17 6.51 -13.01
CA LYS A 164 -6.56 7.46 -13.95
C LYS A 164 -6.75 8.94 -13.55
N PRO A 165 -7.93 9.41 -13.07
CA PRO A 165 -8.09 10.78 -12.58
C PRO A 165 -7.14 11.11 -11.42
N LEU A 166 -6.93 10.16 -10.50
CA LEU A 166 -5.96 10.31 -9.41
C LEU A 166 -4.56 10.47 -10.00
N THR A 167 -4.14 9.57 -10.89
CA THR A 167 -2.81 9.62 -11.49
C THR A 167 -2.60 10.91 -12.31
N ALA A 168 -3.65 11.46 -12.93
CA ALA A 168 -3.58 12.73 -13.65
C ALA A 168 -3.16 13.90 -12.74
N LEU A 169 -3.58 13.92 -11.48
CA LEU A 169 -3.13 14.91 -10.50
C LEU A 169 -1.62 14.81 -10.25
N PHE A 170 -1.09 13.59 -10.11
CA PHE A 170 0.34 13.36 -9.93
C PHE A 170 1.13 13.70 -11.19
N ARG A 171 0.58 13.42 -12.38
CA ARG A 171 1.17 13.78 -13.68
C ARG A 171 1.27 15.29 -13.84
N LYS A 172 0.25 16.04 -13.43
CA LYS A 172 0.28 17.51 -13.42
C LYS A 172 1.43 18.03 -12.56
N VAL A 173 1.58 17.52 -11.34
CA VAL A 173 2.71 17.90 -10.46
C VAL A 173 4.05 17.50 -11.07
N GLN A 174 4.16 16.31 -11.65
CA GLN A 174 5.36 15.85 -12.34
C GLN A 174 5.77 16.82 -13.46
N GLN A 175 4.83 17.28 -14.28
CA GLN A 175 5.08 18.18 -15.39
C GLN A 175 5.41 19.61 -14.92
N GLU A 176 4.59 20.19 -14.05
CA GLU A 176 4.75 21.56 -13.56
C GLU A 176 6.06 21.74 -12.77
N LYS A 177 6.40 20.77 -11.93
CA LYS A 177 7.64 20.80 -11.13
C LYS A 177 8.83 20.15 -11.82
N ARG A 178 8.65 19.60 -13.03
CA ARG A 178 9.67 18.88 -13.80
C ARG A 178 10.34 17.76 -12.98
N LEU A 179 9.52 16.98 -12.28
CA LEU A 179 10.01 15.89 -11.44
C LEU A 179 10.64 14.80 -12.31
N ASN A 180 11.81 14.31 -11.89
CA ASN A 180 12.39 13.11 -12.49
C ASN A 180 11.70 11.84 -11.95
N ALA A 181 12.01 10.68 -12.56
CA ALA A 181 11.37 9.41 -12.20
C ALA A 181 11.53 9.03 -10.71
N LEU A 182 12.65 9.41 -10.07
CA LEU A 182 12.85 9.20 -8.64
C LEU A 182 11.90 10.07 -7.82
N GLN A 183 11.85 11.36 -8.08
CA GLN A 183 10.98 12.30 -7.37
C GLN A 183 9.49 11.99 -7.57
N THR A 184 9.09 11.60 -8.79
CA THR A 184 7.74 11.13 -9.08
C THR A 184 7.42 9.86 -8.30
N THR A 185 8.36 8.91 -8.24
CA THR A 185 8.19 7.68 -7.44
C THR A 185 8.05 7.98 -5.96
N GLU A 186 8.89 8.85 -5.40
CA GLU A 186 8.80 9.26 -4.00
C GLU A 186 7.47 9.93 -3.67
N LEU A 187 6.92 10.74 -4.59
CA LEU A 187 5.61 11.35 -4.42
C LEU A 187 4.49 10.29 -4.35
N VAL A 188 4.43 9.38 -5.32
CA VAL A 188 3.44 8.28 -5.35
C VAL A 188 3.57 7.37 -4.13
N VAL A 189 4.80 6.92 -3.83
CA VAL A 189 5.06 6.04 -2.68
C VAL A 189 4.67 6.71 -1.37
N SER A 190 4.97 8.00 -1.19
CA SER A 190 4.58 8.71 0.02
C SER A 190 3.07 8.81 0.20
N PHE A 191 2.32 8.99 -0.90
CA PHE A 191 0.85 8.96 -0.87
C PHE A 191 0.34 7.57 -0.47
N VAL A 192 0.77 6.52 -1.18
CA VAL A 192 0.34 5.14 -0.92
C VAL A 192 0.69 4.70 0.50
N GLN A 193 1.90 5.03 0.99
CA GLN A 193 2.30 4.73 2.37
C GLN A 193 1.34 5.34 3.42
N ASN A 194 0.70 6.47 3.13
CA ASN A 194 -0.23 7.15 4.04
C ASN A 194 -1.70 6.70 3.89
N ILE A 195 -2.01 5.81 2.94
CA ILE A 195 -3.29 5.08 2.95
C ILE A 195 -3.31 4.13 4.15
N THR A 196 -4.44 3.98 4.84
CA THR A 196 -4.50 3.18 6.07
C THR A 196 -4.19 1.71 5.77
N TYR A 197 -3.33 1.07 6.58
CA TYR A 197 -3.12 -0.37 6.45
C TYR A 197 -4.30 -1.13 7.07
N ARG A 198 -4.99 -1.96 6.28
CA ARG A 198 -6.10 -2.80 6.76
C ARG A 198 -6.16 -4.09 5.96
N LEU A 199 -6.24 -5.23 6.65
CA LEU A 199 -6.51 -6.52 6.00
C LEU A 199 -7.95 -6.53 5.46
N PRO A 200 -8.19 -7.02 4.24
CA PRO A 200 -9.54 -7.22 3.76
C PRO A 200 -10.22 -8.35 4.57
N THR A 201 -11.51 -8.17 4.87
CA THR A 201 -12.32 -9.15 5.62
C THR A 201 -13.22 -9.94 4.67
N GLU A 202 -13.80 -11.04 5.15
CA GLU A 202 -14.55 -12.07 4.40
C GLU A 202 -15.47 -11.57 3.26
N GLU A 203 -16.21 -10.48 3.44
CA GLU A 203 -17.13 -9.93 2.42
C GLU A 203 -16.42 -9.14 1.30
N THR A 204 -15.16 -8.76 1.52
CA THR A 204 -14.35 -7.88 0.65
C THR A 204 -13.09 -8.55 0.10
N ALA A 205 -12.80 -9.81 0.47
CA ALA A 205 -11.46 -10.40 0.43
C ALA A 205 -11.24 -11.50 -0.62
N ALA A 206 -11.70 -11.35 -1.86
CA ALA A 206 -11.23 -12.24 -2.90
C ALA A 206 -9.70 -12.16 -3.02
N PHE A 207 -9.04 -13.33 -3.07
CA PHE A 207 -7.57 -13.46 -3.03
C PHE A 207 -6.87 -12.83 -1.81
N GLY A 208 -7.62 -12.39 -0.79
CA GLY A 208 -7.07 -11.68 0.36
C GLY A 208 -6.60 -10.26 0.04
N MET A 209 -7.13 -9.60 -1.01
CA MET A 209 -6.74 -8.24 -1.39
C MET A 209 -7.94 -7.38 -1.83
N LEU A 210 -7.71 -6.09 -2.07
CA LEU A 210 -8.69 -5.12 -2.58
C LEU A 210 -8.29 -4.59 -3.97
N PRO A 211 -9.25 -4.31 -4.87
CA PRO A 211 -8.99 -3.64 -6.14
C PRO A 211 -8.43 -2.22 -5.96
N PRO A 212 -7.55 -1.71 -6.86
CA PRO A 212 -6.92 -0.40 -6.74
C PRO A 212 -7.89 0.77 -6.51
N ALA A 213 -9.05 0.81 -7.18
CA ALA A 213 -10.03 1.88 -7.02
C ALA A 213 -10.64 1.87 -5.60
N ILE A 214 -10.93 0.68 -5.08
CA ILE A 214 -11.45 0.48 -3.71
C ILE A 214 -10.42 0.93 -2.67
N VAL A 215 -9.13 0.63 -2.86
CA VAL A 215 -8.07 1.05 -1.93
C VAL A 215 -8.08 2.57 -1.73
N VAL A 216 -8.32 3.34 -2.80
CA VAL A 216 -8.38 4.81 -2.75
C VAL A 216 -9.78 5.32 -2.35
N GLY A 217 -10.86 4.66 -2.76
CA GLY A 217 -12.22 5.02 -2.33
C GLY A 217 -12.40 4.87 -0.82
N ASP A 218 -11.99 3.72 -0.28
CA ASP A 218 -12.17 3.37 1.13
C ASP A 218 -11.05 3.91 2.02
N GLY A 219 -9.92 4.29 1.41
CA GLY A 219 -8.75 4.80 2.13
C GLY A 219 -8.07 3.77 3.01
N SER A 220 -8.18 2.49 2.62
CA SER A 220 -7.48 1.41 3.27
C SER A 220 -7.13 0.28 2.34
N GLY A 221 -6.08 -0.46 2.68
CA GLY A 221 -5.69 -1.69 2.00
C GLY A 221 -4.49 -2.31 2.69
N ASP A 222 -4.20 -3.57 2.41
CA ASP A 222 -3.04 -4.28 2.92
C ASP A 222 -1.87 -4.24 1.93
N CYS A 223 -0.90 -5.14 2.11
CA CYS A 223 0.40 -5.03 1.46
C CYS A 223 0.35 -5.20 -0.07
N ASP A 224 -0.43 -6.15 -0.58
CA ASP A 224 -0.58 -6.42 -2.02
C ASP A 224 -1.53 -5.43 -2.69
N SER A 225 -2.64 -5.10 -2.03
CA SER A 225 -3.60 -4.07 -2.47
C SER A 225 -2.90 -2.72 -2.69
N LYS A 226 -2.11 -2.27 -1.71
CA LYS A 226 -1.35 -1.02 -1.79
C LYS A 226 -0.20 -1.10 -2.81
N ALA A 227 0.48 -2.25 -2.90
CA ALA A 227 1.53 -2.43 -3.91
C ALA A 227 0.97 -2.39 -5.34
N LEU A 228 -0.18 -3.02 -5.60
CA LEU A 228 -0.83 -3.00 -6.90
C LEU A 228 -1.29 -1.59 -7.28
N LEU A 229 -1.91 -0.85 -6.35
CA LEU A 229 -2.26 0.57 -6.57
C LEU A 229 -1.02 1.38 -6.98
N ALA A 230 0.10 1.22 -6.26
CA ALA A 230 1.34 1.93 -6.59
C ALA A 230 1.88 1.54 -7.98
N VAL A 231 1.77 0.26 -8.37
CA VAL A 231 2.14 -0.21 -9.71
C VAL A 231 1.28 0.47 -10.78
N VAL A 232 -0.05 0.49 -10.63
CA VAL A 232 -0.97 1.13 -11.58
C VAL A 232 -0.60 2.60 -11.78
N MET A 233 -0.47 3.35 -10.68
CA MET A 233 -0.12 4.77 -10.72
C MET A 233 1.24 5.03 -11.38
N LEU A 234 2.28 4.28 -11.00
CA LEU A 234 3.63 4.47 -11.54
C LEU A 234 3.71 4.11 -13.03
N ARG A 235 3.06 3.02 -13.45
CA ARG A 235 3.03 2.60 -14.85
C ARG A 235 2.33 3.63 -15.73
N GLN A 236 1.20 4.17 -15.27
CA GLN A 236 0.52 5.30 -15.91
C GLN A 236 1.38 6.58 -15.96
N LEU A 237 2.30 6.79 -15.02
CA LEU A 237 3.28 7.90 -15.01
C LEU A 237 4.54 7.60 -15.84
N GLY A 238 4.58 6.50 -16.58
CA GLY A 238 5.70 6.10 -17.43
C GLY A 238 6.89 5.51 -16.66
N ILE A 239 6.67 5.08 -15.41
CA ILE A 239 7.70 4.50 -14.54
C ILE A 239 7.48 2.99 -14.46
N ASP A 240 8.51 2.22 -14.81
CA ASP A 240 8.42 0.76 -14.79
C ASP A 240 8.32 0.25 -13.34
N ALA A 241 7.29 -0.54 -13.06
CA ALA A 241 6.98 -1.04 -11.72
C ALA A 241 6.35 -2.43 -11.78
N VAL A 242 6.53 -3.19 -10.71
CA VAL A 242 6.10 -4.60 -10.57
C VAL A 242 5.66 -4.86 -9.13
N VAL A 243 4.88 -5.91 -8.91
CA VAL A 243 4.63 -6.41 -7.56
C VAL A 243 5.75 -7.38 -7.16
N LEU A 244 6.29 -7.21 -5.97
CA LEU A 244 7.16 -8.19 -5.33
C LEU A 244 6.30 -9.00 -4.37
N LEU A 245 6.26 -10.31 -4.56
CA LEU A 245 5.41 -11.20 -3.78
C LEU A 245 6.25 -12.18 -2.97
N GLY A 246 6.15 -12.10 -1.65
CA GLY A 246 6.82 -12.97 -0.69
C GLY A 246 5.84 -13.95 -0.07
N SER A 247 5.36 -14.96 -0.81
CA SER A 247 4.31 -15.87 -0.33
C SER A 247 4.62 -16.56 0.99
N SER A 248 5.87 -17.00 1.18
CA SER A 248 6.32 -17.61 2.44
C SER A 248 6.43 -16.63 3.61
N LEU A 249 6.44 -15.33 3.31
CA LEU A 249 6.51 -14.23 4.28
C LEU A 249 5.11 -13.69 4.59
N GLY A 250 4.09 -14.04 3.81
CA GLY A 250 2.76 -13.42 3.89
C GLY A 250 2.83 -11.92 3.63
N HIS A 251 3.69 -11.48 2.69
CA HIS A 251 3.93 -10.07 2.44
C HIS A 251 4.07 -9.76 0.94
N ALA A 252 3.69 -8.55 0.56
CA ALA A 252 3.90 -7.99 -0.76
C ALA A 252 4.49 -6.58 -0.66
N ALA A 253 5.24 -6.21 -1.69
CA ALA A 253 5.90 -4.92 -1.76
C ALA A 253 5.93 -4.42 -3.20
N LEU A 254 6.31 -3.17 -3.37
CA LEU A 254 6.50 -2.57 -4.68
C LEU A 254 7.94 -2.80 -5.17
N GLY A 255 8.10 -3.14 -6.44
CA GLY A 255 9.37 -3.12 -7.15
C GLY A 255 9.39 -2.01 -8.18
N VAL A 256 10.40 -1.13 -8.19
CA VAL A 256 10.47 -0.01 -9.16
C VAL A 256 11.76 -0.06 -9.99
N GLY A 257 11.64 0.08 -11.30
CA GLY A 257 12.74 0.09 -12.27
C GLY A 257 13.55 1.39 -12.23
N LEU A 258 14.22 1.68 -11.11
CA LEU A 258 15.02 2.88 -10.92
C LEU A 258 16.50 2.58 -10.64
N PRO A 259 17.43 3.47 -11.06
CA PRO A 259 18.86 3.33 -10.80
C PRO A 259 19.25 3.80 -9.38
N VAL A 260 18.45 3.50 -8.36
CA VAL A 260 18.74 3.85 -6.95
C VAL A 260 19.54 2.76 -6.23
N THR A 261 20.16 3.07 -5.10
CA THR A 261 20.84 2.08 -4.24
C THR A 261 19.85 1.26 -3.41
N GLY A 262 20.29 0.13 -2.85
CA GLY A 262 19.48 -0.72 -1.96
C GLY A 262 19.16 -2.10 -2.54
N LYS A 263 18.24 -2.83 -1.89
CA LYS A 263 17.85 -4.17 -2.32
C LYS A 263 17.16 -4.13 -3.68
N LYS A 264 17.55 -5.04 -4.57
CA LYS A 264 16.97 -5.17 -5.92
C LYS A 264 16.63 -6.61 -6.25
N PHE A 265 15.61 -6.77 -7.09
CA PHE A 265 15.17 -8.04 -7.65
C PHE A 265 15.24 -7.98 -9.17
N ALA A 266 15.67 -9.07 -9.81
CA ALA A 266 15.87 -9.11 -11.25
C ALA A 266 14.74 -9.84 -11.95
N LEU A 267 14.31 -9.33 -13.11
CA LEU A 267 13.37 -9.99 -14.02
C LEU A 267 13.73 -9.56 -15.45
N ASN A 268 13.93 -10.53 -16.35
CA ASN A 268 14.19 -10.30 -17.78
C ASN A 268 15.27 -9.23 -18.07
N GLY A 269 16.40 -9.29 -17.35
CA GLY A 269 17.52 -8.35 -17.51
C GLY A 269 17.31 -6.97 -16.86
N LYS A 270 16.11 -6.67 -16.36
CA LYS A 270 15.81 -5.47 -15.57
C LYS A 270 16.02 -5.72 -14.08
N LYS A 271 16.24 -4.62 -13.33
CA LYS A 271 16.36 -4.64 -11.87
C LYS A 271 15.35 -3.69 -11.26
N TYR A 272 14.61 -4.19 -10.28
CA TYR A 272 13.57 -3.46 -9.56
C TYR A 272 14.02 -3.26 -8.12
N VAL A 273 14.11 -2.01 -7.67
CA VAL A 273 14.40 -1.68 -6.27
C VAL A 273 13.20 -2.04 -5.39
N PHE A 274 13.46 -2.64 -4.23
CA PHE A 274 12.44 -2.90 -3.23
C PHE A 274 11.89 -1.61 -2.64
N VAL A 275 10.59 -1.49 -2.50
CA VAL A 275 9.93 -0.37 -1.84
C VAL A 275 8.83 -0.91 -0.92
N GLU A 276 9.00 -0.69 0.39
CA GLU A 276 7.96 -0.96 1.38
C GLU A 276 6.87 0.12 1.29
N VAL A 277 5.62 -0.29 1.15
CA VAL A 277 4.47 0.60 0.89
C VAL A 277 3.43 0.57 2.01
N THR A 278 3.56 -0.33 2.99
CA THR A 278 2.56 -0.52 4.04
C THR A 278 2.49 0.65 5.02
N THR A 279 3.64 1.20 5.42
CA THR A 279 3.74 2.28 6.42
C THR A 279 4.65 3.43 5.96
N PRO A 280 4.37 4.69 6.35
CA PRO A 280 5.23 5.83 6.06
C PRO A 280 6.63 5.70 6.64
N GLY A 281 7.62 6.26 5.96
CA GLY A 281 8.98 6.43 6.48
C GLY A 281 10.02 5.43 5.98
N TRP A 282 9.60 4.42 5.22
CA TRP A 282 10.52 3.55 4.49
C TRP A 282 11.09 4.26 3.26
N ALA A 283 12.42 4.26 3.15
CA ALA A 283 13.12 4.78 1.98
C ALA A 283 13.16 3.74 0.84
N LEU A 284 13.25 4.21 -0.40
CA LEU A 284 13.43 3.33 -1.56
C LEU A 284 14.70 2.49 -1.39
N GLY A 285 14.59 1.18 -1.61
CA GLY A 285 15.69 0.22 -1.47
C GLY A 285 15.93 -0.28 -0.05
N ALA A 286 15.23 0.26 0.95
CA ALA A 286 15.29 -0.24 2.32
C ALA A 286 14.39 -1.49 2.46
N LEU A 287 15.01 -2.65 2.55
CA LEU A 287 14.35 -3.91 2.87
C LEU A 287 14.36 -4.11 4.40
N PRO A 288 13.20 -4.33 5.05
CA PRO A 288 13.15 -4.72 6.44
C PRO A 288 13.94 -6.02 6.69
N PRO A 289 14.80 -6.12 7.72
CA PRO A 289 15.63 -7.31 7.97
C PRO A 289 14.86 -8.63 8.05
N GLU A 290 13.65 -8.63 8.61
CA GLU A 290 12.74 -9.78 8.68
C GLU A 290 12.30 -10.30 7.31
N TYR A 291 12.40 -9.45 6.29
CA TYR A 291 12.05 -9.77 4.91
C TYR A 291 13.26 -10.09 4.04
N ASP A 292 14.48 -10.02 4.57
CA ASP A 292 15.71 -10.43 3.87
C ASP A 292 15.93 -11.94 3.90
N VAL A 293 14.94 -12.67 3.40
CA VAL A 293 14.96 -14.13 3.27
C VAL A 293 15.37 -14.52 1.84
N PRO A 294 16.46 -15.29 1.67
CA PRO A 294 16.90 -15.73 0.35
C PRO A 294 15.81 -16.48 -0.40
N LYS A 295 15.60 -16.10 -1.68
CA LYS A 295 14.64 -16.74 -2.60
C LYS A 295 13.16 -16.69 -2.16
N ALA A 296 12.81 -15.92 -1.13
CA ALA A 296 11.42 -15.78 -0.70
C ALA A 296 10.57 -14.93 -1.65
N TRP A 297 11.21 -14.03 -2.41
CA TRP A 297 10.55 -13.04 -3.25
C TRP A 297 10.45 -13.49 -4.70
N ARG A 298 9.24 -13.38 -5.27
CA ARG A 298 8.98 -13.48 -6.70
C ARG A 298 8.69 -12.10 -7.27
N VAL A 299 9.24 -11.80 -8.43
CA VAL A 299 8.90 -10.58 -9.19
C VAL A 299 7.72 -10.91 -10.10
N ILE A 300 6.59 -10.25 -9.88
CA ILE A 300 5.36 -10.44 -10.65
C ILE A 300 5.16 -9.19 -11.52
N PRO A 301 5.42 -9.28 -12.85
CA PRO A 301 5.10 -8.18 -13.74
C PRO A 301 3.59 -7.98 -13.79
N VAL A 302 3.16 -6.74 -14.01
CA VAL A 302 1.75 -6.37 -14.12
C VAL A 302 1.56 -5.59 -15.41
N ASP A 303 0.64 -6.06 -16.25
CA ASP A 303 0.21 -5.33 -17.43
C ASP A 303 -0.80 -4.25 -17.02
N VAL A 304 -0.44 -3.00 -17.25
CA VAL A 304 -1.27 -1.84 -16.94
C VAL A 304 -1.54 -1.13 -18.26
N PRO A 305 -2.80 -0.96 -18.67
CA PRO A 305 -3.14 -0.15 -19.82
C PRO A 305 -2.54 1.25 -19.68
N VAL A 306 -1.72 1.62 -20.65
CA VAL A 306 -1.16 2.96 -20.80
C VAL A 306 -1.67 3.51 -22.13
N GLU A 307 -2.31 4.68 -22.09
CA GLU A 307 -2.70 5.41 -23.30
C GLU A 307 -1.50 5.96 -24.07
#